data_AF-A0AAV2SAN9-F1
#
_entry.id   AF-A0AAV2SAN9-F1
#
_cell.length_a   1.000
_cell.length_b   1.000
_cell.length_c   1.000
_cell.angle_alpha   90.00
_cell.angle_beta   90.00
_cell.angle_gamma   90.00
#
_symmetry.space_group_name_H-M   'P 1'
#
loop_
_entity.id
_entity.type
_entity.pdbx_description
1 polymer ?
#
loop_
_entity_poly.entity_id
_entity_poly.type
_entity_poly.pdbx_seq_one_letter_code
_entity_poly.pdbx_strand_id
1 'polypeptide(L)'
;VVKGGRKVYSELVIRDKKLHARVSAHENRLHVHSFTKQPTPDGSTIWPFGRLQKLVPGEAPLVFLEMSHKGSVLGRVYLRLTADLAPEYRECLVHLATGQHGSGASLRGLKFRSSFDSIFADCPSEQFRGVSVPPLSNAGGVSAGPGDVVAWFGSGYLSGLRFQVGPCGYHSGCCIVGRIQPGSSMDLIKAAHARSRRGGELIRTITDCGLVLEQ
;
A
#
# COMPACT_ATOMS: atom_id res chain seq x y z
N VAL A 1 21.12 5.46 12.03
CA VAL A 1 22.30 6.28 11.65
C VAL A 1 23.15 5.47 10.69
N VAL A 2 23.36 5.94 9.47
CA VAL A 2 24.17 5.25 8.45
C VAL A 2 25.64 5.56 8.71
N LYS A 3 26.48 4.52 8.86
CA LYS A 3 27.93 4.66 8.86
C LYS A 3 28.51 3.61 7.91
N GLY A 4 29.23 4.05 6.87
CA GLY A 4 30.13 3.19 6.09
C GLY A 4 29.58 2.49 4.84
N GLY A 5 28.66 3.09 4.07
CA GLY A 5 28.32 2.62 2.71
C GLY A 5 27.62 1.26 2.60
N ARG A 6 27.49 0.51 3.69
CA ARG A 6 26.55 -0.60 3.86
C ARG A 6 25.27 -0.04 4.47
N LYS A 7 24.12 -0.38 3.88
CA LYS A 7 22.79 -0.06 4.43
C LYS A 7 22.70 -0.69 5.82
N VAL A 8 22.99 0.09 6.85
CA VAL A 8 22.79 -0.34 8.24
C VAL A 8 21.29 -0.35 8.46
N TYR A 9 20.69 -1.55 8.35
CA TYR A 9 19.40 -1.87 8.93
C TYR A 9 19.59 -1.79 10.45
N SER A 10 19.58 -0.58 11.02
CA SER A 10 19.17 -0.48 12.42
C SER A 10 17.70 -0.86 12.38
N GLU A 11 17.40 -2.14 12.67
CA GLU A 11 16.03 -2.62 12.75
C GLU A 11 15.36 -1.88 13.89
N LEU A 12 14.76 -0.75 13.53
CA LEU A 12 13.91 -0.02 14.40
C LEU A 12 12.69 -0.88 14.57
N VAL A 13 12.43 -1.28 15.80
CA VAL A 13 11.23 -2.03 16.10
C VAL A 13 10.20 -1.05 16.59
N ILE A 14 9.09 -1.02 15.88
CA ILE A 14 7.90 -0.33 16.32
C ILE A 14 7.04 -1.29 17.14
N ARG A 15 6.76 -0.97 18.40
CA ARG A 15 5.87 -1.79 19.24
C ARG A 15 4.48 -1.19 19.32
N ASP A 16 3.48 -1.95 18.89
CA ASP A 16 2.06 -1.71 19.16
C ASP A 16 1.40 -3.04 19.56
N LYS A 17 0.85 -3.14 20.78
CA LYS A 17 0.13 -4.33 21.27
C LYS A 17 0.80 -5.69 20.98
N LYS A 18 2.15 -5.76 21.05
CA LYS A 18 3.03 -6.94 20.74
C LYS A 18 3.37 -7.18 19.26
N LEU A 19 3.03 -6.27 18.37
CA LEU A 19 3.47 -6.29 16.98
C LEU A 19 4.78 -5.52 16.80
N HIS A 20 5.55 -5.91 15.80
CA HIS A 20 6.87 -5.37 15.47
C HIS A 20 6.94 -5.02 13.98
N ALA A 21 7.22 -3.76 13.65
CA ALA A 21 7.53 -3.35 12.28
C ALA A 21 9.02 -3.03 12.15
N ARG A 22 9.62 -3.43 11.03
CA ARG A 22 10.98 -3.04 10.64
C ARG A 22 10.95 -1.64 10.02
N VAL A 23 12.00 -0.86 10.23
CA VAL A 23 12.24 0.38 9.46
C VAL A 23 13.45 0.23 8.56
N SER A 24 13.33 0.70 7.31
CA SER A 24 14.44 0.77 6.36
C SER A 24 14.59 2.15 5.74
N ALA A 25 15.78 2.48 5.28
CA ALA A 25 16.03 3.67 4.47
C ALA A 25 16.13 3.27 2.99
N HIS A 26 15.41 3.98 2.12
CA HIS A 26 15.45 3.80 0.66
C HIS A 26 15.19 5.14 -0.01
N GLU A 27 15.98 5.51 -1.00
CA GLU A 27 15.84 6.79 -1.74
C GLU A 27 15.68 8.02 -0.83
N ASN A 28 16.51 8.13 0.22
CA ASN A 28 16.45 9.20 1.23
C ASN A 28 15.13 9.30 2.01
N ARG A 29 14.30 8.24 2.00
CA ARG A 29 13.07 8.14 2.77
C ARG A 29 13.12 6.99 3.77
N LEU A 30 12.46 7.18 4.90
CA LEU A 30 12.29 6.12 5.89
C LEU A 30 11.00 5.35 5.59
N HIS A 31 11.10 4.03 5.59
CA HIS A 31 10.02 3.10 5.29
C HIS A 31 9.72 2.30 6.53
N VAL A 32 8.51 2.43 7.04
CA VAL A 32 7.95 1.56 8.07
C VAL A 32 7.27 0.40 7.36
N HIS A 33 7.85 -0.80 7.48
CA HIS A 33 7.31 -2.01 6.88
C HIS A 33 6.08 -2.52 7.62
N SER A 34 5.37 -3.45 6.99
CA SER A 34 4.23 -4.12 7.61
C SER A 34 4.60 -4.75 8.97
N PHE A 35 3.71 -4.62 9.94
CA PHE A 35 3.83 -5.20 11.26
C PHE A 35 3.82 -6.72 11.19
N THR A 36 4.68 -7.33 12.00
CA THR A 36 4.84 -8.77 12.10
C THR A 36 4.73 -9.22 13.55
N LYS A 37 4.42 -10.50 13.75
CA LYS A 37 4.49 -11.16 15.06
C LYS A 37 5.86 -11.76 15.36
N GLN A 38 6.81 -11.65 14.41
CA GLN A 38 8.14 -12.18 14.63
C GLN A 38 8.82 -11.39 15.76
N PRO A 39 9.56 -12.07 16.65
CA PRO A 39 10.28 -11.39 17.70
C PRO A 39 11.30 -10.45 17.08
N THR A 40 11.55 -9.35 17.79
CA THR A 40 12.62 -8.43 17.45
C THR A 40 13.96 -9.13 17.55
N PRO A 41 14.90 -8.90 16.63
CA PRO A 41 16.27 -9.34 16.85
C PRO A 41 16.86 -8.72 18.11
N ASP A 42 17.71 -9.46 18.80
CA ASP A 42 18.35 -9.01 20.02
C ASP A 42 19.17 -7.73 19.77
N GLY A 43 19.09 -6.79 20.71
CA GLY A 43 19.77 -5.49 20.59
C GLY A 43 19.09 -4.45 19.69
N SER A 44 17.90 -4.74 19.17
CA SER A 44 17.13 -3.78 18.38
C SER A 44 16.74 -2.54 19.19
N THR A 45 16.84 -1.36 18.58
CA THR A 45 16.34 -0.12 19.19
C THR A 45 14.83 -0.04 19.02
N ILE A 46 14.09 0.02 20.13
CA ILE A 46 12.63 0.02 20.14
C ILE A 46 12.10 1.46 20.17
N TRP A 47 11.23 1.81 19.23
CA TRP A 47 10.57 3.11 19.15
C TRP A 47 9.05 2.95 19.28
N PRO A 48 8.36 3.77 20.11
CA PRO A 48 6.91 3.73 20.17
C PRO A 48 6.27 4.15 18.84
N PHE A 49 5.26 3.41 18.36
CA PHE A 49 4.61 3.75 17.10
C PHE A 49 3.99 5.15 17.09
N GLY A 50 3.35 5.55 18.19
CA GLY A 50 2.72 6.86 18.30
C GLY A 50 3.69 8.03 18.11
N ARG A 51 5.02 7.83 18.30
CA ARG A 51 6.01 8.86 17.94
C ARG A 51 6.25 8.93 16.44
N LEU A 52 6.25 7.79 15.76
CA LEU A 52 6.48 7.72 14.31
C LEU A 52 5.25 8.14 13.52
N GLN A 53 4.04 7.84 14.01
CA GLN A 53 2.79 8.33 13.40
C GLN A 53 2.75 9.85 13.29
N LYS A 54 3.34 10.58 14.26
CA LYS A 54 3.42 12.04 14.22
C LYS A 54 4.33 12.58 13.11
N LEU A 55 5.18 11.74 12.53
CA LEU A 55 6.05 12.07 11.39
C LEU A 55 5.37 11.76 10.05
N VAL A 56 4.17 11.19 10.07
CA VAL A 56 3.40 10.88 8.87
C VAL A 56 2.52 12.09 8.58
N PRO A 57 2.60 12.68 7.38
CA PRO A 57 1.67 13.73 7.00
C PRO A 57 0.23 13.23 7.09
N GLY A 58 -0.57 13.79 8.00
CA GLY A 58 -1.94 13.33 8.26
C GLY A 58 -2.89 13.56 7.08
N GLU A 59 -2.63 14.59 6.28
CA GLU A 59 -3.50 14.97 5.16
C GLU A 59 -3.26 14.14 3.89
N ALA A 60 -2.01 13.71 3.65
CA ALA A 60 -1.67 12.95 2.45
C ALA A 60 -0.56 11.91 2.73
N PRO A 61 -0.86 10.84 3.48
CA PRO A 61 0.09 9.77 3.78
C PRO A 61 0.63 9.14 2.49
N LEU A 62 1.91 8.77 2.52
CA LEU A 62 2.56 8.03 1.46
C LEU A 62 2.74 6.58 1.89
N VAL A 63 2.14 5.66 1.14
CA VAL A 63 2.37 4.22 1.33
C VAL A 63 3.23 3.67 0.22
N PHE A 64 3.93 2.57 0.47
CA PHE A 64 4.67 1.84 -0.55
C PHE A 64 4.14 0.41 -0.66
N LEU A 65 4.16 -0.11 -1.89
CA LEU A 65 3.81 -1.49 -2.22
C LEU A 65 4.99 -2.11 -2.97
N GLU A 66 5.63 -3.12 -2.38
CA GLU A 66 6.71 -3.86 -3.03
C GLU A 66 6.13 -4.97 -3.91
N MET A 67 6.33 -4.84 -5.21
CA MET A 67 5.83 -5.80 -6.20
C MET A 67 6.87 -6.87 -6.46
N SER A 68 6.42 -8.12 -6.56
CA SER A 68 7.23 -9.25 -6.98
C SER A 68 6.60 -10.02 -8.14
N HIS A 69 7.40 -10.78 -8.87
CA HIS A 69 6.95 -11.76 -9.84
C HIS A 69 7.84 -13.00 -9.79
N LYS A 70 7.23 -14.19 -9.65
CA LYS A 70 7.95 -15.47 -9.56
C LYS A 70 9.10 -15.44 -8.53
N GLY A 71 8.82 -14.86 -7.35
CA GLY A 71 9.79 -14.74 -6.25
C GLY A 71 10.83 -13.63 -6.39
N SER A 72 10.91 -12.95 -7.54
CA SER A 72 11.84 -11.84 -7.75
C SER A 72 11.17 -10.49 -7.48
N VAL A 73 11.80 -9.64 -6.66
CA VAL A 73 11.35 -8.26 -6.41
C VAL A 73 11.53 -7.43 -7.68
N LEU A 74 10.46 -6.78 -8.13
CA LEU A 74 10.46 -5.93 -9.31
C LEU A 74 10.72 -4.46 -8.96
N GLY A 75 10.29 -4.03 -7.78
CA GLY A 75 10.41 -2.65 -7.32
C GLY A 75 9.27 -2.25 -6.40
N ARG A 76 9.23 -0.95 -6.08
CA ARG A 76 8.22 -0.37 -5.18
C ARG A 76 7.35 0.61 -5.95
N VAL A 77 6.06 0.56 -5.64
CA VAL A 77 5.06 1.53 -6.07
C VAL A 77 4.73 2.41 -4.88
N TYR A 78 4.96 3.71 -5.03
CA TYR A 78 4.62 4.72 -4.03
C TYR A 78 3.24 5.30 -4.34
N LEU A 79 2.34 5.24 -3.36
CA LEU A 79 0.96 5.70 -3.47
C LEU A 79 0.72 6.81 -2.44
N ARG A 80 0.49 8.03 -2.93
CA ARG A 80 0.04 9.16 -2.13
C ARG A 80 -1.47 9.06 -1.95
N LEU A 81 -1.95 8.90 -0.72
CA LEU A 81 -3.38 8.95 -0.46
C LEU A 81 -3.90 10.38 -0.59
N THR A 82 -5.11 10.58 -1.13
CA THR A 82 -5.65 11.93 -1.36
C THR A 82 -6.13 12.58 -0.07
N ALA A 83 -6.06 13.90 0.00
CA ALA A 83 -6.63 14.70 1.08
C ALA A 83 -8.17 14.77 1.01
N ASP A 84 -8.75 14.58 -0.17
CA ASP A 84 -10.19 14.60 -0.39
C ASP A 84 -10.88 13.28 0.00
N LEU A 85 -10.09 12.22 0.22
CA LEU A 85 -10.59 10.97 0.75
C LEU A 85 -11.01 11.17 2.21
N ALA A 86 -12.22 10.74 2.58
CA ALA A 86 -12.67 10.87 3.96
C ALA A 86 -11.67 10.21 4.92
N PRO A 87 -11.36 10.86 6.07
CA PRO A 87 -10.29 10.42 6.97
C PRO A 87 -10.36 8.94 7.32
N GLU A 88 -11.56 8.40 7.52
CA GLU A 88 -11.76 6.98 7.90
C GLU A 88 -11.21 6.00 6.85
N TYR A 89 -11.38 6.28 5.55
CA TYR A 89 -10.85 5.42 4.48
C TYR A 89 -9.34 5.55 4.35
N ARG A 90 -8.82 6.77 4.55
CA ARG A 90 -7.38 7.03 4.52
C ARG A 90 -6.68 6.27 5.64
N GLU A 91 -7.19 6.36 6.86
CA GLU A 91 -6.70 5.61 8.01
C GLU A 91 -6.81 4.10 7.78
N CYS A 92 -7.93 3.63 7.23
CA CYS A 92 -8.09 2.22 6.86
C CYS A 92 -6.98 1.75 5.90
N LEU A 93 -6.72 2.48 4.82
CA LEU A 93 -5.66 2.12 3.86
C LEU A 93 -4.27 2.15 4.49
N VAL A 94 -3.97 3.11 5.37
CA VAL A 94 -2.72 3.14 6.14
C VAL A 94 -2.61 1.90 7.04
N HIS A 95 -3.67 1.55 7.77
CA HIS A 95 -3.69 0.36 8.62
C HIS A 95 -3.55 -0.93 7.82
N LEU A 96 -4.10 -1.02 6.62
CA LEU A 96 -3.95 -2.16 5.73
C LEU A 96 -2.53 -2.25 5.14
N ALA A 97 -1.95 -1.11 4.73
CA ALA A 97 -0.57 -1.06 4.24
C ALA A 97 0.43 -1.44 5.33
N THR A 98 0.19 -1.01 6.56
CA THR A 98 1.04 -1.34 7.72
C THR A 98 0.68 -2.67 8.38
N GLY A 99 -0.50 -3.24 8.16
CA GLY A 99 -0.96 -4.48 8.82
C GLY A 99 -1.37 -4.30 10.29
N GLN A 100 -1.71 -3.08 10.71
CA GLN A 100 -2.07 -2.77 12.11
C GLN A 100 -3.41 -3.33 12.56
N HIS A 101 -4.28 -3.73 11.64
CA HIS A 101 -5.61 -4.24 11.99
C HIS A 101 -5.59 -5.59 12.74
N GLY A 102 -4.44 -6.27 12.82
CA GLY A 102 -4.23 -7.42 13.71
C GLY A 102 -4.96 -8.73 13.35
N SER A 103 -5.92 -8.69 12.41
CA SER A 103 -6.74 -9.82 11.97
C SER A 103 -6.21 -10.56 10.73
N GLY A 104 -4.98 -10.26 10.28
CA GLY A 104 -4.45 -10.77 9.00
C GLY A 104 -4.79 -9.89 7.80
N ALA A 105 -5.60 -8.85 8.00
CA ALA A 105 -5.90 -7.85 6.99
C ALA A 105 -4.67 -6.99 6.67
N SER A 106 -4.17 -7.12 5.45
CA SER A 106 -3.03 -6.38 4.95
C SER A 106 -3.09 -6.27 3.43
N LEU A 107 -2.47 -5.24 2.86
CA LEU A 107 -2.21 -5.20 1.42
C LEU A 107 -1.13 -6.20 0.99
N ARG A 108 -0.37 -6.77 1.92
CA ARG A 108 0.59 -7.84 1.65
C ARG A 108 -0.14 -9.09 1.18
N GLY A 109 0.39 -9.75 0.16
CA GLY A 109 -0.18 -10.97 -0.40
C GLY A 109 -1.24 -10.72 -1.48
N LEU A 110 -1.67 -9.47 -1.69
CA LEU A 110 -2.61 -9.15 -2.78
C LEU A 110 -1.98 -9.49 -4.13
N LYS A 111 -2.81 -10.11 -4.98
CA LYS A 111 -2.42 -10.53 -6.32
C LYS A 111 -2.93 -9.52 -7.33
N PHE A 112 -2.06 -9.16 -8.26
CA PHE A 112 -2.43 -8.29 -9.36
C PHE A 112 -2.99 -9.09 -10.54
N ARG A 113 -4.08 -8.59 -11.12
CA ARG A 113 -4.64 -8.99 -12.41
C ARG A 113 -4.73 -7.76 -13.32
N SER A 114 -4.60 -7.90 -14.63
CA SER A 114 -4.83 -6.78 -15.53
C SER A 114 -6.23 -6.82 -16.10
N SER A 115 -6.79 -5.63 -16.35
CA SER A 115 -7.87 -5.44 -17.31
C SER A 115 -7.35 -4.56 -18.46
N PHE A 116 -8.25 -4.04 -19.30
CA PHE A 116 -7.93 -3.27 -20.50
C PHE A 116 -7.03 -2.06 -20.23
N ASP A 117 -7.41 -1.17 -19.29
CA ASP A 117 -6.73 0.11 -19.04
C ASP A 117 -6.17 0.23 -17.62
N SER A 118 -6.19 -0.85 -16.85
CA SER A 118 -5.81 -0.83 -15.44
C SER A 118 -5.27 -2.15 -14.94
N ILE A 119 -4.60 -2.09 -13.80
CA ILE A 119 -4.21 -3.24 -13.01
C ILE A 119 -5.04 -3.26 -11.72
N PHE A 120 -5.46 -4.44 -11.31
CA PHE A 120 -6.32 -4.71 -10.18
C PHE A 120 -5.53 -5.49 -9.16
N ALA A 121 -5.43 -4.99 -7.93
CA ALA A 121 -5.09 -5.82 -6.79
C ALA A 121 -6.41 -6.36 -6.23
N ASP A 122 -6.64 -7.67 -6.37
CA ASP A 122 -7.82 -8.33 -5.81
C ASP A 122 -7.65 -8.46 -4.30
N CYS A 123 -8.61 -7.92 -3.54
CA CYS A 123 -8.69 -8.09 -2.10
C CYS A 123 -9.71 -9.20 -1.79
N PRO A 124 -9.27 -10.44 -1.52
CA PRO A 124 -10.21 -11.50 -1.16
C PRO A 124 -10.95 -11.10 0.12
N SER A 125 -12.28 -11.17 0.10
CA SER A 125 -13.15 -10.73 1.21
C SER A 125 -12.78 -11.36 2.56
N GLU A 126 -12.25 -12.58 2.55
CA GLU A 126 -11.76 -13.28 3.74
C GLU A 126 -10.58 -12.56 4.41
N GLN A 127 -9.68 -11.95 3.63
CA GLN A 127 -8.50 -11.26 4.16
C GLN A 127 -8.88 -9.95 4.86
N PHE A 128 -9.98 -9.31 4.47
CA PHE A 128 -10.43 -8.02 5.01
C PHE A 128 -11.61 -8.16 5.97
N ARG A 129 -11.97 -9.39 6.32
CA ARG A 129 -13.08 -9.68 7.26
C ARG A 129 -12.76 -9.05 8.62
N GLY A 130 -13.64 -8.14 9.07
CA GLY A 130 -13.48 -7.40 10.33
C GLY A 130 -12.82 -6.02 10.19
N VAL A 131 -12.36 -5.63 9.00
CA VAL A 131 -12.01 -4.24 8.71
C VAL A 131 -13.27 -3.54 8.21
N SER A 132 -14.05 -3.04 9.16
CA SER A 132 -15.25 -2.26 8.86
C SER A 132 -14.83 -0.86 8.43
N VAL A 133 -15.17 -0.49 7.21
CA VAL A 133 -15.17 0.89 6.76
C VAL A 133 -16.61 1.35 6.66
N PRO A 134 -16.91 2.61 7.01
CA PRO A 134 -18.25 3.14 6.76
C PRO A 134 -18.61 2.88 5.29
N PRO A 135 -19.88 2.58 4.98
CA PRO A 135 -20.29 2.51 3.59
C PRO A 135 -20.05 3.87 2.94
N LEU A 136 -19.64 3.88 1.66
CA LEU A 136 -19.63 5.08 0.84
C LEU A 136 -21.08 5.53 0.62
N SER A 137 -21.65 6.22 1.61
CA SER A 137 -22.91 6.93 1.46
C SER A 137 -22.68 7.99 0.38
N ASN A 138 -23.19 7.73 -0.82
CA ASN A 138 -23.07 8.57 -2.02
C ASN A 138 -21.76 8.47 -2.82
N ALA A 139 -21.22 7.28 -3.04
CA ALA A 139 -20.27 7.10 -4.15
C ALA A 139 -20.98 7.28 -5.51
N GLY A 140 -21.18 8.54 -5.91
CA GLY A 140 -21.30 8.88 -7.33
C GLY A 140 -20.09 8.32 -8.07
N GLY A 141 -20.23 8.00 -9.35
CA GLY A 141 -19.08 7.44 -10.05
C GLY A 141 -17.96 8.45 -10.21
N VAL A 142 -16.73 7.96 -10.16
CA VAL A 142 -15.52 8.79 -10.29
C VAL A 142 -14.93 8.65 -11.67
N SER A 143 -14.48 9.76 -12.24
CA SER A 143 -13.65 9.77 -13.44
C SER A 143 -12.18 9.75 -12.99
N ALA A 144 -11.52 8.61 -13.19
CA ALA A 144 -10.13 8.42 -12.76
C ALA A 144 -9.22 8.35 -13.97
N GLY A 145 -8.16 9.17 -13.99
CA GLY A 145 -7.17 9.25 -15.06
C GLY A 145 -5.89 8.45 -14.77
N PRO A 146 -4.93 8.44 -15.72
CA PRO A 146 -3.66 7.76 -15.55
C PRO A 146 -2.95 8.17 -14.25
N GLY A 147 -2.57 7.19 -13.43
CA GLY A 147 -1.90 7.41 -12.15
C GLY A 147 -2.84 7.48 -10.95
N ASP A 148 -4.15 7.64 -11.16
CA ASP A 148 -5.12 7.54 -10.08
C ASP A 148 -5.24 6.08 -9.60
N VAL A 149 -5.43 5.93 -8.29
CA VAL A 149 -5.77 4.65 -7.66
C VAL A 149 -7.19 4.75 -7.15
N VAL A 150 -8.02 3.84 -7.63
CA VAL A 150 -9.43 3.75 -7.31
C VAL A 150 -9.63 2.57 -6.37
N ALA A 151 -10.31 2.77 -5.25
CA ALA A 151 -10.75 1.68 -4.39
C ALA A 151 -12.24 1.41 -4.59
N TRP A 152 -12.60 0.13 -4.49
CA TRP A 152 -13.99 -0.29 -4.37
C TRP A 152 -14.22 -0.90 -2.99
N PHE A 153 -15.32 -0.48 -2.38
CA PHE A 153 -15.76 -0.99 -1.10
C PHE A 153 -17.08 -1.72 -1.31
N GLY A 154 -17.04 -3.06 -1.21
CA GLY A 154 -18.22 -3.91 -1.32
C GLY A 154 -18.75 -4.25 0.06
N SER A 155 -20.06 -4.16 0.29
CA SER A 155 -20.72 -4.58 1.54
C SER A 155 -20.00 -4.16 2.84
N GLY A 156 -19.37 -2.98 2.86
CA GLY A 156 -18.69 -2.42 4.04
C GLY A 156 -17.21 -2.78 4.23
N TYR A 157 -16.55 -3.41 3.24
CA TYR A 157 -15.11 -3.73 3.31
C TYR A 157 -14.36 -3.37 2.03
N LEU A 158 -13.04 -3.14 2.14
CA LEU A 158 -12.17 -2.95 0.98
C LEU A 158 -12.12 -4.24 0.18
N SER A 159 -12.41 -4.12 -1.09
CA SER A 159 -12.76 -5.25 -1.90
C SER A 159 -11.81 -5.33 -3.12
N GLY A 160 -11.18 -4.22 -3.48
CA GLY A 160 -10.02 -4.19 -4.37
C GLY A 160 -9.45 -2.80 -4.59
N LEU A 161 -8.24 -2.75 -5.14
CA LEU A 161 -7.57 -1.53 -5.59
C LEU A 161 -7.31 -1.60 -7.10
N ARG A 162 -7.69 -0.56 -7.82
CA ARG A 162 -7.47 -0.41 -9.27
C ARG A 162 -6.48 0.70 -9.52
N PHE A 163 -5.36 0.37 -10.15
CA PHE A 163 -4.30 1.27 -10.58
C PHE A 163 -4.56 1.65 -12.03
N GLN A 164 -4.95 2.90 -12.27
CA GLN A 164 -5.32 3.38 -13.61
C GLN A 164 -4.06 3.66 -14.43
N VAL A 165 -3.97 3.05 -15.61
CA VAL A 165 -2.82 3.16 -16.52
C VAL A 165 -3.21 3.89 -17.81
N GLY A 166 -4.39 3.59 -18.32
CA GLY A 166 -4.96 4.16 -19.53
C GLY A 166 -5.85 5.38 -19.27
N PRO A 167 -6.53 5.88 -20.32
CA PRO A 167 -7.32 7.10 -20.27
C PRO A 167 -8.46 7.04 -19.25
N CYS A 168 -9.08 8.20 -18.98
CA CYS A 168 -10.05 8.36 -17.92
C CYS A 168 -11.20 7.34 -18.03
N GLY A 169 -11.37 6.52 -16.99
CA GLY A 169 -12.48 5.58 -16.88
C GLY A 169 -13.49 6.08 -15.85
N TYR A 170 -14.78 5.93 -16.14
CA TYR A 170 -15.84 6.14 -15.15
C TYR A 170 -16.02 4.86 -14.33
N HIS A 171 -15.97 4.98 -13.01
CA HIS A 171 -16.13 3.86 -12.08
C HIS A 171 -17.28 4.15 -11.12
N SER A 172 -18.38 3.43 -11.22
CA SER A 172 -19.49 3.52 -10.28
C SER A 172 -19.19 2.78 -8.97
N GLY A 173 -19.68 3.30 -7.83
CA GLY A 173 -19.49 2.66 -6.52
C GLY A 173 -18.03 2.60 -6.06
N CYS A 174 -17.18 3.49 -6.56
CA CYS A 174 -15.76 3.55 -6.27
C CYS A 174 -15.37 4.97 -5.85
N CYS A 175 -14.21 5.12 -5.21
CA CYS A 175 -13.61 6.41 -4.93
C CYS A 175 -12.13 6.44 -5.32
N ILE A 176 -11.63 7.61 -5.71
CA ILE A 176 -10.20 7.82 -5.88
C ILE A 176 -9.59 7.92 -4.49
N VAL A 177 -8.71 6.99 -4.16
CA VAL A 177 -8.07 6.92 -2.83
C VAL A 177 -6.67 7.47 -2.81
N GLY A 178 -6.04 7.60 -3.98
CA GLY A 178 -4.71 8.14 -4.08
C GLY A 178 -4.21 8.29 -5.50
N ARG A 179 -2.97 8.75 -5.61
CA ARG A 179 -2.20 8.81 -6.84
C ARG A 179 -0.87 8.12 -6.70
N ILE A 180 -0.51 7.35 -7.71
CA ILE A 180 0.81 6.76 -7.85
C ILE A 180 1.82 7.91 -8.07
N GLN A 181 2.93 7.90 -7.35
CA GLN A 181 3.98 8.89 -7.58
C GLN A 181 4.52 8.74 -9.02
N PRO A 182 4.74 9.86 -9.73
CA PRO A 182 5.28 9.81 -11.09
C PRO A 182 6.70 9.21 -11.11
N GLY A 183 7.16 8.82 -12.30
CA GLY A 183 8.47 8.19 -12.50
C GLY A 183 8.44 6.68 -12.28
N SER A 184 9.42 6.16 -11.52
CA SER A 184 9.69 4.72 -11.39
C SER A 184 8.48 3.89 -10.97
N SER A 185 7.61 4.42 -10.10
CA SER A 185 6.39 3.73 -9.66
C SER A 185 5.37 3.60 -10.80
N MET A 186 5.17 4.67 -11.59
CA MET A 186 4.29 4.63 -12.76
C MET A 186 4.84 3.74 -13.87
N ASP A 187 6.15 3.78 -14.10
CA ASP A 187 6.80 2.94 -15.12
C ASP A 187 6.69 1.46 -14.74
N LEU A 188 6.85 1.13 -13.45
CA LEU A 188 6.67 -0.23 -12.94
C LEU A 188 5.23 -0.73 -13.16
N ILE A 189 4.22 0.11 -12.89
CA ILE A 189 2.81 -0.22 -13.12
C ILE A 189 2.52 -0.36 -14.62
N LYS A 190 3.01 0.54 -15.48
CA LYS A 190 2.87 0.42 -16.94
C LYS A 190 3.52 -0.86 -17.47
N ALA A 191 4.74 -1.17 -17.02
CA ALA A 191 5.43 -2.41 -17.38
C ALA A 191 4.69 -3.65 -16.87
N ALA A 192 4.06 -3.56 -15.69
CA ALA A 192 3.20 -4.60 -15.18
C ALA A 192 1.98 -4.86 -16.07
N HIS A 193 1.34 -3.79 -16.51
CA HIS A 193 0.15 -3.81 -17.33
C HIS A 193 0.45 -4.37 -18.73
N ALA A 194 1.47 -3.82 -19.38
CA ALA A 194 1.91 -4.23 -20.71
C ALA A 194 2.28 -5.73 -20.77
N ARG A 195 2.96 -6.24 -19.73
CA ARG A 195 3.30 -7.66 -19.64
C ARG A 195 2.08 -8.55 -19.47
N SER A 196 1.06 -8.09 -18.75
CA SER A 196 -0.18 -8.85 -18.59
C SER A 196 -0.99 -8.98 -19.86
N ARG A 197 -1.06 -7.92 -20.68
CA ARG A 197 -1.85 -7.94 -21.92
C ARG A 197 -1.33 -8.92 -22.97
N ARG A 198 -0.06 -9.32 -22.89
CA ARG A 198 0.58 -10.28 -23.81
C ARG A 198 0.29 -11.76 -23.49
N GLY A 199 -0.78 -12.05 -22.74
CA GLY A 199 -1.17 -13.43 -22.38
C GLY A 199 -0.28 -14.09 -21.33
N GLY A 200 0.54 -13.31 -20.60
CA GLY A 200 1.38 -13.84 -19.53
C GLY A 200 0.59 -14.12 -18.26
N GLU A 201 0.84 -15.27 -17.62
CA GLU A 201 0.32 -15.65 -16.31
C GLU A 201 0.62 -14.56 -15.26
N LEU A 202 -0.43 -13.93 -14.74
CA LEU A 202 -0.31 -12.84 -13.78
C LEU A 202 -0.51 -13.35 -12.36
N ILE A 203 0.60 -13.68 -11.71
CA ILE A 203 0.68 -13.60 -10.26
C ILE A 203 1.85 -12.68 -9.96
N ARG A 204 1.56 -11.37 -9.92
CA ARG A 204 2.42 -10.44 -9.19
C ARG A 204 1.80 -10.28 -7.82
N THR A 205 2.62 -10.43 -6.79
CA THR A 205 2.16 -10.37 -5.41
C THR A 205 2.82 -9.17 -4.74
N ILE A 206 2.07 -8.45 -3.92
CA ILE A 206 2.63 -7.49 -2.98
C ILE A 206 3.41 -8.28 -1.92
N THR A 207 4.74 -8.34 -2.04
CA THR A 207 5.60 -9.10 -1.10
C THR A 207 5.79 -8.38 0.22
N ASP A 208 5.74 -7.05 0.18
CA ASP A 208 5.83 -6.18 1.34
C ASP A 208 5.10 -4.88 1.06
N CYS A 209 4.69 -4.19 2.11
CA CYS A 209 4.04 -2.89 2.03
C CYS A 209 4.21 -2.16 3.34
N GLY A 210 3.91 -0.86 3.33
CA GLY A 210 4.00 -0.08 4.55
C GLY A 210 3.88 1.41 4.29
N LEU A 211 4.38 2.17 5.24
CA LEU A 211 4.26 3.62 5.29
C LEU A 211 5.62 4.27 5.06
N VAL A 212 5.60 5.43 4.41
CA VAL A 212 6.79 6.24 4.17
C VAL A 212 6.72 7.46 5.06
N LEU A 213 7.78 7.69 5.83
CA LEU A 213 7.94 8.90 6.64
C LEU A 213 8.70 9.92 5.80
N GLU A 214 8.08 11.08 5.62
CA GLU A 214 8.69 12.22 4.94
C GLU A 214 9.24 13.15 6.01
N GLN A 215 10.54 13.46 5.91
CA GLN A 215 11.24 14.36 6.80
C GLN A 215 11.12 15.80 6.33
#